data_AF-A0A9P5NDA8-F1
#
_entry.id   AF-A0A9P5NDA8-F1
#
_cell.length_a   1.000
_cell.length_b   1.000
_cell.length_c   1.000
_cell.angle_alpha   90.00
_cell.angle_beta   90.00
_cell.angle_gamma   90.00
#
_symmetry.space_group_name_H-M   'P 1'
#
loop_
_entity.id
_entity.type
_entity.pdbx_description
1 polymer ?
#
loop_
_entity_poly.entity_id
_entity_poly.type
_entity_poly.pdbx_seq_one_letter_code
_entity_poly.pdbx_strand_id
1 'polypeptide(L)'
;MEIILRKEMKVECGMMSEAESEDLNETATNFDDSDADAVDGGLDYLDLDLDSIWAHHQPWMPHLLTFTGFPEDAPSCPFRPRGLKTLSIDGVNFQRAMEEGANSWLFALEDLRELTLAHYTTHGPPSEAEYYSEEEEDEEVVDIGKSHHRIGRHVCDQCRMSLYMVLEMIQSYAKLERVVLKSILLAIDPSEARHPSHMYDLSNVSVLVLEDIDPDVIQELFRVADLSLSLQSITLIRCPRLYRVNLVDSKDTGALRLVALEEDFEMTPFLVGWECEELLIDSCCSFHDGYYSLAFRNGTIGPNGLRHFPVCPFLTDLYLHFTNAQPPYTVRALKVLVEARGDGVDYEDENWVYADHTASPLERLVVTGITPQLLPGEEEWFQSRLMDFRWGGSR
;
A
#
# COMPACT_ATOMS: atom_id res chain seq x y z
N MET A 1 14.65 8.29 8.63
CA MET A 1 14.69 8.52 10.09
C MET A 1 13.26 8.53 10.55
N GLU A 2 12.80 7.38 11.04
CA GLU A 2 11.44 7.13 11.48
C GLU A 2 11.37 7.50 12.96
N ILE A 3 10.61 8.54 13.32
CA ILE A 3 10.39 8.88 14.72
C ILE A 3 9.23 8.01 15.18
N ILE A 4 9.55 6.83 15.70
CA ILE A 4 8.61 6.04 16.50
C ILE A 4 8.40 6.83 17.79
N LEU A 5 7.29 7.57 17.89
CA LEU A 5 6.87 8.18 19.14
C LEU A 5 6.38 7.07 20.09
N ARG A 6 7.33 6.35 20.70
CA ARG A 6 7.11 5.74 22.03
C ARG A 6 7.16 6.87 23.04
N LYS A 7 6.15 7.74 23.01
CA LYS A 7 6.01 8.79 23.99
C LYS A 7 4.70 8.55 24.72
N GLU A 8 4.82 8.05 25.94
CA GLU A 8 3.81 8.25 26.96
C GLU A 8 3.46 9.75 26.95
N MET A 9 2.31 10.11 26.39
CA MET A 9 1.76 11.45 26.56
C MET A 9 1.36 11.56 28.03
N LYS A 10 2.31 12.00 28.87
CA LYS A 10 1.96 12.63 30.14
C LYS A 10 1.38 13.99 29.81
N VAL A 11 0.06 14.03 29.68
CA VAL A 11 -0.70 15.28 29.68
C VAL A 11 -0.67 15.78 31.12
N GLU A 12 0.20 16.74 31.42
CA GLU A 12 0.09 17.52 32.65
C GLU A 12 -1.11 18.46 32.49
N CYS A 13 -2.27 18.06 33.03
CA CYS A 13 -3.39 18.97 33.24
C CYS A 13 -2.91 20.08 34.18
N GLY A 14 -2.65 21.27 33.64
CA GLY A 14 -2.36 22.46 34.42
C GLY A 14 -3.58 22.83 35.26
N MET A 15 -3.61 22.41 36.52
CA MET A 15 -4.47 23.04 37.51
C MET A 15 -3.93 24.45 37.76
N MET A 16 -4.57 25.45 37.15
CA MET A 16 -4.40 26.83 37.59
C MET A 16 -5.03 26.95 38.97
N SER A 17 -4.19 27.06 39.99
CA SER A 17 -4.59 27.44 41.33
C SER A 17 -5.16 28.86 41.30
N GLU A 18 -6.42 29.01 41.68
CA GLU A 18 -7.02 30.30 42.04
C GLU A 18 -6.18 30.95 43.15
N ALA A 19 -5.61 32.11 42.85
CA ALA A 19 -5.06 33.01 43.86
C ALA A 19 -5.35 34.45 43.44
N GLU A 20 -6.06 35.14 44.34
CA GLU A 20 -6.07 36.58 44.56
C GLU A 20 -6.84 37.46 43.56
N SER A 21 -8.09 37.78 43.93
CA SER A 21 -8.57 39.16 43.80
C SER A 21 -9.46 39.51 45.00
N GLU A 22 -8.89 40.27 45.94
CA GLU A 22 -9.61 41.00 46.99
C GLU A 22 -10.18 42.31 46.41
N ASP A 23 -11.35 42.65 46.96
CA ASP A 23 -11.95 43.97 47.14
C ASP A 23 -12.38 44.81 45.92
N LEU A 24 -13.70 45.00 45.80
CA LEU A 24 -14.36 46.31 45.95
C LEU A 24 -15.91 46.19 46.06
N ASN A 25 -16.41 46.54 47.25
CA ASN A 25 -17.62 47.30 47.59
C ASN A 25 -19.01 47.03 46.96
N GLU A 26 -19.92 46.62 47.86
CA GLU A 26 -21.26 47.17 48.14
C GLU A 26 -22.14 47.67 46.97
N THR A 27 -23.26 46.98 46.73
CA THR A 27 -24.60 47.54 46.98
C THR A 27 -25.67 46.46 47.00
N ALA A 28 -26.51 46.52 48.03
CA ALA A 28 -27.64 45.64 48.25
C ALA A 28 -28.88 46.11 47.48
N THR A 29 -29.59 45.19 46.82
CA THR A 29 -31.05 45.20 46.69
C THR A 29 -31.58 43.77 46.56
N ASN A 30 -32.51 43.42 47.44
CA ASN A 30 -33.34 42.21 47.43
C ASN A 30 -34.27 42.16 46.20
N PHE A 31 -34.55 40.96 45.68
CA PHE A 31 -35.82 40.43 45.10
C PHE A 31 -35.47 39.07 44.47
N ASP A 32 -35.83 37.93 45.06
CA ASP A 32 -37.10 37.17 45.01
C ASP A 32 -37.06 36.05 43.95
N ASP A 33 -37.62 34.90 44.33
CA ASP A 33 -37.52 33.57 43.73
C ASP A 33 -37.95 33.49 42.25
N SER A 34 -37.19 32.77 41.42
CA SER A 34 -37.74 31.86 40.39
C SER A 34 -36.66 31.07 39.63
N ASP A 35 -36.81 29.75 39.69
CA ASP A 35 -36.57 28.74 38.65
C ASP A 35 -35.16 28.47 38.09
N ALA A 36 -34.83 27.18 38.18
CA ALA A 36 -33.63 26.50 37.75
C ALA A 36 -33.32 26.69 36.26
N ASP A 37 -32.25 27.43 35.97
CA ASP A 37 -31.54 27.34 34.71
C ASP A 37 -30.51 26.21 34.78
N ALA A 38 -30.63 25.28 33.83
CA ALA A 38 -29.65 24.24 33.60
C ALA A 38 -28.33 24.89 33.18
N VAL A 39 -27.33 24.78 34.05
CA VAL A 39 -25.93 25.09 33.72
C VAL A 39 -25.48 24.05 32.70
N ASP A 40 -25.45 24.45 31.43
CA ASP A 40 -24.76 23.76 30.35
C ASP A 40 -23.26 23.79 30.68
N GLY A 41 -22.78 22.70 31.28
CA GLY A 41 -21.37 22.48 31.56
C GLY A 41 -20.65 22.25 30.23
N GLY A 42 -20.23 23.35 29.60
CA GLY A 42 -19.34 23.31 28.44
C GLY A 42 -18.10 22.48 28.77
N LEU A 43 -17.97 21.34 28.11
CA LEU A 43 -16.72 20.58 28.10
C LEU A 43 -15.70 21.43 27.33
N ASP A 44 -14.72 21.98 28.05
CA ASP A 44 -13.58 22.65 27.43
C ASP A 44 -12.79 21.62 26.61
N TYR A 45 -12.98 21.66 25.29
CA TYR A 45 -12.18 20.89 24.34
C TYR A 45 -10.81 21.55 24.20
N LEU A 46 -9.74 20.82 24.51
CA LEU A 46 -8.39 21.22 24.16
C LEU A 46 -8.22 21.08 22.64
N ASP A 47 -8.44 22.19 21.92
CA ASP A 47 -7.99 22.33 20.53
C ASP A 47 -6.46 22.34 20.55
N LEU A 48 -5.86 21.17 20.33
CA LEU A 48 -4.43 21.06 20.09
C LEU A 48 -4.15 21.63 18.70
N ASP A 49 -3.85 22.92 18.68
CA ASP A 49 -3.25 23.57 17.52
C ASP A 49 -1.84 23.00 17.32
N LEU A 50 -1.77 21.95 16.50
CA LEU A 50 -0.52 21.30 16.15
C LEU A 50 0.43 22.34 15.51
N ASP A 51 -0.06 23.34 14.78
CA ASP A 51 0.80 24.37 14.19
C ASP A 51 1.55 25.17 15.27
N SER A 52 0.94 25.37 16.44
CA SER A 52 1.56 26.05 17.60
C SER A 52 2.59 25.19 18.34
N ILE A 53 2.32 23.89 18.53
CA ILE A 53 3.24 22.95 19.20
C ILE A 53 4.50 22.70 18.36
N TRP A 54 4.37 22.75 17.04
CA TRP A 54 5.44 22.40 16.10
C TRP A 54 6.12 23.61 15.44
N ALA A 55 5.72 24.85 15.76
CA ALA A 55 6.36 26.09 15.29
C ALA A 55 7.87 26.20 15.66
N HIS A 56 8.37 25.32 16.54
CA HIS A 56 9.79 25.21 16.90
C HIS A 56 10.54 24.05 16.21
N HIS A 57 9.89 23.29 15.33
CA HIS A 57 10.49 22.20 14.55
C HIS A 57 10.38 22.48 13.03
N GLN A 58 11.38 22.04 12.26
CA GLN A 58 11.61 22.53 10.90
C GLN A 58 10.48 22.21 9.90
N PRO A 59 10.22 23.07 8.89
CA PRO A 59 9.02 23.04 8.04
C PRO A 59 8.88 21.88 7.03
N TRP A 60 9.75 20.88 7.07
CA TRP A 60 9.90 19.90 5.98
C TRP A 60 9.70 18.44 6.41
N MET A 61 9.25 18.19 7.65
CA MET A 61 8.93 16.82 8.08
C MET A 61 7.44 16.53 7.86
N PRO A 62 7.08 15.50 7.07
CA PRO A 62 5.69 15.04 7.03
C PRO A 62 5.27 14.63 8.45
N HIS A 63 4.12 15.14 8.89
CA HIS A 63 3.54 14.83 10.20
C HIS A 63 3.09 13.37 10.23
N LEU A 64 4.02 12.45 10.49
CA LEU A 64 3.74 11.04 10.71
C LEU A 64 3.35 10.84 12.17
N LEU A 65 2.09 10.49 12.40
CA LEU A 65 1.65 9.96 13.69
C LEU A 65 1.61 8.43 13.59
N THR A 66 2.30 7.80 14.54
CA THR A 66 2.34 6.35 14.70
C THR A 66 1.81 6.01 16.08
N PHE A 67 0.72 5.25 16.16
CA PHE A 67 0.15 4.78 17.42
C PHE A 67 0.58 3.34 17.68
N THR A 68 1.19 3.09 18.84
CA THR A 68 1.54 1.72 19.29
C THR A 68 1.10 1.53 20.74
N GLY A 69 -0.19 1.24 20.92
CA GLY A 69 -0.79 0.87 22.21
C GLY A 69 -1.05 2.04 23.16
N PHE A 70 -2.23 2.02 23.79
CA PHE A 70 -2.61 2.93 24.87
C PHE A 70 -2.68 2.16 26.20
N PRO A 71 -2.18 2.71 27.32
CA PRO A 71 -2.44 2.14 28.65
C PRO A 71 -3.93 2.31 29.02
N GLU A 72 -4.50 1.30 29.70
CA GLU A 72 -5.95 1.23 30.02
C GLU A 72 -6.45 2.38 30.92
N ASP A 73 -5.55 3.07 31.64
CA ASP A 73 -5.87 4.05 32.69
C ASP A 73 -5.56 5.53 32.34
N ALA A 74 -5.29 5.86 31.07
CA ALA A 74 -4.96 7.26 30.69
C ALA A 74 -6.20 8.19 30.72
N PRO A 75 -6.11 9.41 31.27
CA PRO A 75 -7.21 10.38 31.25
C PRO A 75 -7.63 10.72 29.82
N SER A 76 -8.94 10.63 29.53
CA SER A 76 -9.51 10.79 28.20
C SER A 76 -9.62 12.26 27.80
N CYS A 77 -8.50 12.87 27.37
CA CYS A 77 -8.58 14.06 26.54
C CYS A 77 -9.06 13.63 25.13
N PRO A 78 -10.11 14.25 24.56
CA PRO A 78 -10.56 13.90 23.21
C PRO A 78 -9.46 14.25 22.22
N PHE A 79 -8.79 13.22 21.72
CA PHE A 79 -7.75 13.35 20.71
C PHE A 79 -8.40 13.63 19.36
N ARG A 80 -8.24 14.84 18.80
CA ARG A 80 -8.79 15.24 17.49
C ARG A 80 -7.74 15.98 16.67
N PRO A 81 -6.80 15.26 16.04
CA PRO A 81 -5.73 15.90 15.29
C PRO A 81 -6.30 16.52 14.02
N ARG A 82 -6.48 17.84 14.02
CA ARG A 82 -6.85 18.59 12.81
C ARG A 82 -5.66 18.69 11.86
N GLY A 83 -5.91 18.66 10.56
CA GLY A 83 -4.87 18.82 9.53
C GLY A 83 -3.93 17.61 9.35
N LEU A 84 -4.23 16.46 9.97
CA LEU A 84 -3.43 15.25 9.80
C LEU A 84 -3.56 14.73 8.35
N LYS A 85 -2.44 14.71 7.61
CA LYS A 85 -2.41 14.25 6.20
C LYS A 85 -1.99 12.80 6.03
N THR A 86 -1.24 12.24 6.98
CA THR A 86 -0.69 10.89 6.90
C THR A 86 -0.91 10.17 8.22
N LEU A 87 -1.53 9.00 8.16
CA LEU A 87 -1.78 8.15 9.32
C LEU A 87 -1.20 6.76 9.09
N SER A 88 -0.38 6.29 10.04
CA SER A 88 -0.01 4.88 10.14
C SER A 88 -0.51 4.31 11.46
N ILE A 89 -1.37 3.31 11.38
CA ILE A 89 -2.05 2.73 12.54
C ILE A 89 -2.07 1.20 12.41
N ASP A 90 -1.97 0.53 13.56
CA ASP A 90 -2.08 -0.92 13.58
C ASP A 90 -3.54 -1.40 13.50
N GLY A 91 -3.73 -2.63 13.04
CA GLY A 91 -5.08 -3.20 12.90
C GLY A 91 -5.88 -3.24 14.22
N VAL A 92 -5.24 -3.42 15.37
CA VAL A 92 -5.95 -3.50 16.67
C VAL A 92 -6.45 -2.12 17.09
N ASN A 93 -5.59 -1.09 17.01
CA ASN A 93 -6.00 0.28 17.33
C ASN A 93 -6.99 0.83 16.29
N PHE A 94 -6.86 0.45 15.02
CA PHE A 94 -7.86 0.76 14.01
C PHE A 94 -9.22 0.15 14.35
N GLN A 95 -9.25 -1.14 14.70
CA GLN A 95 -10.49 -1.81 15.08
C GLN A 95 -11.13 -1.19 16.32
N ARG A 96 -10.37 -0.93 17.38
CA ARG A 96 -10.88 -0.25 18.59
C ARG A 96 -11.48 1.11 18.26
N ALA A 97 -10.78 1.88 17.43
CA ALA A 97 -11.28 3.18 16.99
C ALA A 97 -12.57 3.02 16.16
N MET A 98 -12.72 1.97 15.35
CA MET A 98 -13.98 1.71 14.63
C MET A 98 -15.12 1.29 15.57
N GLU A 99 -14.83 0.55 16.65
CA GLU A 99 -15.82 0.15 17.67
C GLU A 99 -16.39 1.35 18.45
N GLU A 100 -15.66 2.46 18.54
CA GLU A 100 -16.17 3.74 19.09
C GLU A 100 -17.24 4.40 18.19
N GLY A 101 -17.41 3.93 16.96
CA GLY A 101 -18.39 4.41 15.99
C GLY A 101 -18.22 5.90 15.69
N ALA A 102 -19.34 6.64 15.63
CA ALA A 102 -19.34 8.07 15.29
C ALA A 102 -18.53 8.96 16.26
N ASN A 103 -18.18 8.46 17.44
CA ASN A 103 -17.35 9.20 18.41
C ASN A 103 -15.85 9.02 18.14
N SER A 104 -15.47 8.12 17.24
CA SER A 104 -14.08 7.85 16.89
C SER A 104 -13.41 9.08 16.31
N TRP A 105 -12.20 9.35 16.77
CA TRP A 105 -11.34 10.39 16.22
C TRP A 105 -10.93 10.12 14.76
N LEU A 106 -11.00 8.87 14.30
CA LEU A 106 -10.69 8.54 12.90
C LEU A 106 -11.64 9.23 11.92
N PHE A 107 -12.95 9.32 12.24
CA PHE A 107 -13.91 9.99 11.35
C PHE A 107 -13.73 11.51 11.29
N ALA A 108 -12.92 12.10 12.17
CA ALA A 108 -12.64 13.54 12.19
C ALA A 108 -11.45 13.95 11.30
N LEU A 109 -10.79 13.00 10.61
CA LEU A 109 -9.58 13.26 9.81
C LEU A 109 -9.91 13.72 8.38
N GLU A 110 -10.57 14.87 8.24
CA GLU A 110 -11.03 15.42 6.94
C GLU A 110 -9.90 15.72 5.94
N ASP A 111 -8.66 15.88 6.42
CA ASP A 111 -7.48 16.22 5.62
C ASP A 111 -6.58 15.02 5.31
N LEU A 112 -7.00 13.80 5.67
CA LEU A 112 -6.20 12.60 5.48
C LEU A 112 -6.01 12.29 4.00
N ARG A 113 -4.75 12.18 3.58
CA ARG A 113 -4.33 11.85 2.20
C ARG A 113 -3.69 10.47 2.09
N GLU A 114 -3.03 10.03 3.15
CA GLU A 114 -2.37 8.73 3.19
C GLU A 114 -2.78 7.93 4.42
N LEU A 115 -3.23 6.69 4.20
CA LEU A 115 -3.55 5.74 5.25
C LEU A 115 -2.69 4.49 5.10
N THR A 116 -1.98 4.11 6.16
CA THR A 116 -1.27 2.84 6.27
C THR A 116 -1.85 2.03 7.41
N LEU A 117 -2.47 0.89 7.07
CA LEU A 117 -2.92 -0.12 8.02
C LEU A 117 -1.93 -1.27 8.02
N ALA A 118 -1.24 -1.48 9.14
CA ALA A 118 -0.23 -2.53 9.27
C ALA A 118 -0.53 -3.45 10.45
N HIS A 119 -0.19 -4.73 10.35
CA HIS A 119 -0.13 -5.55 11.56
C HIS A 119 1.16 -5.23 12.31
N TYR A 120 1.05 -4.59 13.47
CA TYR A 120 2.19 -4.47 14.37
C TYR A 120 2.36 -5.79 15.09
N THR A 121 3.28 -6.62 14.59
CA THR A 121 3.91 -7.59 15.47
C THR A 121 4.60 -6.78 16.56
N THR A 122 4.20 -6.97 17.81
CA THR A 122 5.02 -6.50 18.91
C THR A 122 6.37 -7.17 18.70
N HIS A 123 7.37 -6.42 18.25
CA HIS A 123 8.79 -6.81 18.31
C HIS A 123 9.22 -6.85 19.78
N GLY A 124 8.47 -7.56 20.63
CA GLY A 124 9.04 -8.13 21.83
C GLY A 124 10.18 -9.03 21.38
N PRO A 125 11.32 -9.04 22.10
CA PRO A 125 12.32 -10.07 21.86
C PRO A 125 11.61 -11.42 21.84
N PRO A 126 11.91 -12.32 20.89
CA PRO A 126 11.34 -13.66 20.89
C PRO A 126 11.53 -14.20 22.31
N SER A 127 10.41 -14.50 22.99
CA SER A 127 10.53 -14.98 24.37
C SER A 127 11.36 -16.25 24.30
N GLU A 128 12.39 -16.37 25.14
CA GLU A 128 13.28 -17.54 25.19
C GLU A 128 12.52 -18.87 25.38
N ALA A 129 11.21 -18.83 25.66
CA ALA A 129 10.34 -19.98 25.80
C ALA A 129 9.93 -20.67 24.47
N GLU A 130 10.07 -20.04 23.30
CA GLU A 130 9.75 -20.69 22.01
C GLU A 130 10.91 -21.53 21.43
N TYR A 131 12.04 -21.62 22.14
CA TYR A 131 13.22 -22.38 21.70
C TYR A 131 13.23 -23.85 22.20
N TYR A 132 12.19 -24.30 22.91
CA TYR A 132 12.08 -25.66 23.44
C TYR A 132 10.71 -26.28 23.10
N SER A 133 10.42 -26.49 21.81
CA SER A 133 9.43 -27.51 21.42
C SER A 133 10.17 -28.70 20.84
N GLU A 134 9.96 -29.83 21.51
CA GLU A 134 10.76 -31.05 21.49
C GLU A 134 10.92 -31.67 20.09
N GLU A 135 12.15 -32.10 19.83
CA GLU A 135 12.54 -33.03 18.80
C GLU A 135 11.72 -34.33 18.96
N GLU A 136 10.71 -34.56 18.11
CA GLU A 136 10.33 -35.93 17.77
C GLU A 136 11.28 -36.39 16.66
N GLU A 137 12.25 -37.21 17.10
CA GLU A 137 13.24 -37.90 16.30
C GLU A 137 12.59 -38.81 15.22
N ASP A 138 13.38 -39.08 14.19
CA ASP A 138 13.25 -40.12 13.16
C ASP A 138 12.48 -39.80 11.86
N GLU A 139 13.15 -39.13 10.92
CA GLU A 139 13.66 -39.81 9.70
C GLU A 139 14.54 -38.86 8.85
N GLU A 140 15.74 -39.33 8.52
CA GLU A 140 16.74 -38.66 7.68
C GLU A 140 16.24 -38.40 6.25
N VAL A 141 16.05 -37.13 5.87
CA VAL A 141 16.47 -36.66 4.54
C VAL A 141 17.10 -35.28 4.70
N VAL A 142 18.41 -35.25 4.43
CA VAL A 142 19.24 -34.05 4.33
C VAL A 142 18.76 -33.19 3.16
N ASP A 143 18.21 -32.01 3.45
CA ASP A 143 18.34 -30.88 2.53
C ASP A 143 18.58 -29.58 3.31
N ILE A 144 19.84 -29.13 3.27
CA ILE A 144 20.33 -27.93 3.95
C ILE A 144 20.17 -26.77 2.98
N GLY A 145 19.10 -25.99 3.13
CA GLY A 145 19.01 -24.73 2.39
C GLY A 145 17.69 -23.99 2.54
N LYS A 146 17.71 -22.92 3.33
CA LYS A 146 16.69 -21.85 3.48
C LYS A 146 15.58 -22.13 4.51
N SER A 147 15.91 -22.09 5.80
CA SER A 147 14.91 -21.84 6.85
C SER A 147 14.51 -20.36 6.81
N HIS A 148 13.61 -20.01 5.89
CA HIS A 148 12.83 -18.78 6.03
C HIS A 148 12.09 -18.87 7.37
N HIS A 149 12.60 -18.17 8.39
CA HIS A 149 11.92 -18.00 9.65
C HIS A 149 10.63 -17.20 9.39
N ARG A 150 9.58 -17.91 8.96
CA ARG A 150 8.22 -17.41 9.01
C ARG A 150 7.89 -17.32 10.50
N ILE A 151 8.13 -16.15 11.09
CA ILE A 151 7.54 -15.80 12.37
C ILE A 151 6.06 -16.13 12.22
N GLY A 152 5.59 -17.14 12.94
CA GLY A 152 4.21 -17.59 12.86
C GLY A 152 3.32 -16.38 13.09
N ARG A 153 2.50 -16.00 12.11
CA ARG A 153 1.53 -14.92 12.32
C ARG A 153 0.64 -15.36 13.47
N HIS A 154 0.53 -14.54 14.51
CA HIS A 154 -0.41 -14.80 15.58
C HIS A 154 -1.83 -14.68 15.02
N VAL A 155 -2.45 -15.82 14.71
CA VAL A 155 -3.82 -15.87 14.20
C VAL A 155 -4.75 -16.01 15.39
N CYS A 156 -5.21 -14.87 15.90
CA CYS A 156 -6.30 -14.81 16.86
C CYS A 156 -7.55 -14.27 16.18
N ASP A 157 -8.74 -14.75 16.55
CA ASP A 157 -9.99 -14.22 15.95
C ASP A 157 -10.19 -12.73 16.29
N GLN A 158 -9.65 -12.27 17.42
CA GLN A 158 -9.64 -10.84 17.80
C GLN A 158 -8.70 -9.99 16.94
N CYS A 159 -7.85 -10.61 16.12
CA CYS A 159 -6.87 -9.95 15.27
C CYS A 159 -7.41 -9.76 13.84
N ARG A 160 -8.62 -10.26 13.54
CA ARG A 160 -9.26 -10.23 12.23
C ARG A 160 -10.18 -9.03 12.12
N MET A 161 -9.88 -8.14 11.17
CA MET A 161 -10.75 -7.00 10.85
C MET A 161 -11.67 -7.33 9.69
N SER A 162 -12.91 -6.84 9.71
CA SER A 162 -13.79 -6.92 8.54
C SER A 162 -13.22 -6.08 7.39
N LEU A 163 -13.05 -6.70 6.21
CA LEU A 163 -12.68 -5.98 4.98
C LEU A 163 -13.65 -4.83 4.71
N TYR A 164 -14.95 -5.09 4.84
CA TYR A 164 -16.01 -4.13 4.53
C TYR A 164 -15.98 -2.91 5.44
N MET A 165 -15.73 -3.13 6.74
CA MET A 165 -15.54 -2.04 7.70
C MET A 165 -14.33 -1.16 7.34
N VAL A 166 -13.24 -1.78 6.89
CA VAL A 166 -12.06 -1.04 6.43
C VAL A 166 -12.39 -0.23 5.17
N LEU A 167 -13.11 -0.80 4.21
CA LEU A 167 -13.49 -0.12 2.96
C LEU A 167 -14.47 1.04 3.20
N GLU A 168 -15.46 0.87 4.08
CA GLU A 168 -16.39 1.94 4.48
C GLU A 168 -15.64 3.13 5.08
N MET A 169 -14.65 2.84 5.94
CA MET A 169 -13.81 3.88 6.52
C MET A 169 -12.93 4.57 5.46
N ILE A 170 -12.28 3.81 4.56
CA ILE A 170 -11.50 4.38 3.46
C ILE A 170 -12.37 5.32 2.60
N GLN A 171 -13.60 4.89 2.26
CA GLN A 171 -14.56 5.68 1.49
C GLN A 171 -14.96 6.99 2.19
N SER A 172 -15.00 7.01 3.54
CA SER A 172 -15.36 8.21 4.29
C SER A 172 -14.35 9.36 4.15
N TYR A 173 -13.11 9.06 3.74
CA TYR A 173 -12.06 10.06 3.58
C TYR A 173 -12.06 10.66 2.17
N ALA A 174 -12.70 11.82 2.02
CA ALA A 174 -12.86 12.50 0.73
C ALA A 174 -11.55 12.95 0.04
N LYS A 175 -10.42 13.01 0.77
CA LYS A 175 -9.11 13.45 0.25
C LYS A 175 -8.07 12.32 0.23
N LEU A 176 -8.48 11.08 0.50
CA LEU A 176 -7.55 9.96 0.62
C LEU A 176 -7.05 9.55 -0.75
N GLU A 177 -5.77 9.82 -1.00
CA GLU A 177 -5.10 9.58 -2.28
C GLU A 177 -4.31 8.26 -2.26
N ARG A 178 -3.83 7.82 -1.09
CA ARG A 178 -2.94 6.66 -0.97
C ARG A 178 -3.34 5.73 0.18
N VAL A 179 -3.44 4.45 -0.13
CA VAL A 179 -3.77 3.38 0.82
C VAL A 179 -2.68 2.31 0.82
N VAL A 180 -2.23 1.93 2.02
CA VAL A 180 -1.27 0.84 2.24
C VAL A 180 -1.87 -0.16 3.22
N LEU A 181 -2.06 -1.40 2.78
CA LEU A 181 -2.49 -2.52 3.61
C LEU A 181 -1.33 -3.50 3.74
N LYS A 182 -0.77 -3.65 4.95
CA LYS A 182 0.45 -4.40 5.20
C LYS A 182 0.27 -5.48 6.25
N SER A 183 0.36 -6.74 5.83
CA SER A 183 0.35 -7.92 6.70
C SER A 183 -0.86 -7.99 7.64
N ILE A 184 -1.96 -7.30 7.33
CA ILE A 184 -3.18 -7.28 8.12
C ILE A 184 -4.04 -8.52 7.85
N LEU A 185 -4.70 -9.04 8.89
CA LEU A 185 -5.64 -10.15 8.77
C LEU A 185 -7.03 -9.58 8.51
N LEU A 186 -7.44 -9.60 7.25
CA LEU A 186 -8.78 -9.19 6.84
C LEU A 186 -9.68 -10.41 6.70
N ALA A 187 -10.89 -10.31 7.24
CA ALA A 187 -11.93 -11.31 7.12
C ALA A 187 -13.00 -10.83 6.13
N ILE A 188 -13.45 -11.75 5.29
CA ILE A 188 -14.60 -11.58 4.42
C ILE A 188 -15.77 -12.26 5.12
N ASP A 189 -16.74 -11.50 5.61
CA ASP A 189 -17.96 -12.07 6.17
C ASP A 189 -18.79 -12.71 5.04
N PRO A 190 -19.10 -14.03 5.08
CA PRO A 190 -19.89 -14.70 4.07
C PRO A 190 -21.33 -14.18 3.95
N SER A 191 -21.88 -13.59 5.01
CA SER A 191 -23.21 -12.96 4.99
C SER A 191 -23.19 -11.67 4.17
N GLU A 192 -22.06 -10.96 4.19
CA GLU A 192 -21.78 -9.74 3.44
C GLU A 192 -21.17 -10.03 2.05
N ALA A 193 -20.70 -11.24 1.77
CA ALA A 193 -20.22 -11.68 0.44
C ALA A 193 -21.28 -11.60 -0.69
N ARG A 194 -22.52 -11.22 -0.35
CA ARG A 194 -23.59 -10.89 -1.31
C ARG A 194 -23.63 -9.41 -1.69
N HIS A 195 -22.74 -8.58 -1.15
CA HIS A 195 -22.67 -7.17 -1.50
C HIS A 195 -22.52 -7.02 -3.01
N PRO A 196 -23.23 -6.05 -3.60
CA PRO A 196 -23.10 -5.78 -5.02
C PRO A 196 -21.65 -5.42 -5.35
N SER A 197 -21.21 -5.71 -6.57
CA SER A 197 -19.94 -5.17 -7.05
C SER A 197 -19.96 -3.65 -6.99
N HIS A 198 -18.80 -3.02 -6.78
CA HIS A 198 -18.66 -1.55 -6.75
C HIS A 198 -19.54 -0.87 -5.70
N MET A 199 -19.69 -1.51 -4.54
CA MET A 199 -20.42 -0.96 -3.40
C MET A 199 -19.68 0.22 -2.75
N TYR A 200 -18.35 0.15 -2.71
CA TYR A 200 -17.51 1.16 -2.06
C TYR A 200 -16.85 2.02 -3.12
N ASP A 201 -17.17 3.31 -3.12
CA ASP A 201 -16.55 4.29 -4.03
C ASP A 201 -15.17 4.69 -3.49
N LEU A 202 -14.12 4.16 -4.10
CA LEU A 202 -12.73 4.46 -3.78
C LEU A 202 -12.07 5.28 -4.90
N SER A 203 -12.86 6.03 -5.68
CA SER A 203 -12.38 6.86 -6.81
C SER A 203 -11.48 8.03 -6.44
N ASN A 204 -11.17 8.24 -5.15
CA ASN A 204 -10.13 9.19 -4.73
C ASN A 204 -8.77 8.50 -4.56
N VAL A 205 -8.74 7.17 -4.40
CA VAL A 205 -7.52 6.42 -4.18
C VAL A 205 -6.76 6.30 -5.50
N SER A 206 -5.60 6.94 -5.55
CA SER A 206 -4.69 6.93 -6.69
C SER A 206 -3.55 5.93 -6.56
N VAL A 207 -3.17 5.59 -5.32
CA VAL A 207 -2.08 4.65 -5.04
C VAL A 207 -2.55 3.60 -4.05
N LEU A 208 -2.50 2.34 -4.47
CA LEU A 208 -2.84 1.19 -3.63
C LEU A 208 -1.61 0.28 -3.45
N VAL A 209 -1.22 0.04 -2.20
CA VAL A 209 -0.14 -0.89 -1.85
C VAL A 209 -0.70 -2.01 -1.00
N LEU A 210 -0.56 -3.24 -1.48
CA LEU A 210 -0.96 -4.45 -0.78
C LEU A 210 0.30 -5.28 -0.50
N GLU A 211 0.63 -5.46 0.78
CA GLU A 211 1.79 -6.23 1.22
C GLU A 211 1.31 -7.38 2.09
N ASP A 212 1.70 -8.62 1.74
CA ASP A 212 1.42 -9.80 2.56
C ASP A 212 -0.08 -10.09 2.79
N ILE A 213 -0.93 -9.64 1.85
CA ILE A 213 -2.40 -9.81 1.86
C ILE A 213 -2.83 -11.10 1.16
N ASP A 214 -3.82 -11.78 1.72
CA ASP A 214 -4.39 -13.02 1.19
C ASP A 214 -5.11 -12.80 -0.17
N PRO A 215 -4.94 -13.70 -1.15
CA PRO A 215 -5.53 -13.56 -2.49
C PRO A 215 -7.06 -13.45 -2.48
N ASP A 216 -7.76 -14.13 -1.56
CA ASP A 216 -9.23 -14.07 -1.52
C ASP A 216 -9.68 -12.66 -1.09
N VAL A 217 -8.92 -12.02 -0.18
CA VAL A 217 -9.15 -10.63 0.24
C VAL A 217 -8.86 -9.66 -0.89
N ILE A 218 -7.79 -9.87 -1.66
CA ILE A 218 -7.47 -9.03 -2.82
C ILE A 218 -8.59 -9.13 -3.86
N GLN A 219 -9.03 -10.35 -4.18
CA GLN A 219 -10.12 -10.58 -5.11
C GLN A 219 -11.40 -9.89 -4.65
N GLU A 220 -11.75 -10.02 -3.38
CA GLU A 220 -12.95 -9.40 -2.83
C GLU A 220 -12.87 -7.88 -2.83
N LEU A 221 -11.73 -7.30 -2.44
CA LEU A 221 -11.48 -5.86 -2.47
C LEU A 221 -11.76 -5.28 -3.86
N PHE A 222 -11.17 -5.86 -4.90
CA PHE A 222 -11.37 -5.40 -6.28
C PHE A 222 -12.76 -5.72 -6.84
N ARG A 223 -13.49 -6.67 -6.25
CA ARG A 223 -14.89 -6.94 -6.62
C ARG A 223 -15.83 -5.87 -6.09
N VAL A 224 -15.64 -5.43 -4.85
CA VAL A 224 -16.59 -4.55 -4.16
C VAL A 224 -16.18 -3.08 -4.16
N ALA A 225 -14.90 -2.76 -4.39
CA ALA A 225 -14.43 -1.39 -4.47
C ALA A 225 -14.37 -0.91 -5.94
N ASP A 226 -14.95 0.26 -6.19
CA ASP A 226 -14.75 0.99 -7.44
C ASP A 226 -13.44 1.80 -7.33
N LEU A 227 -12.43 1.36 -8.06
CA LEU A 227 -11.13 2.01 -8.18
C LEU A 227 -10.90 2.57 -9.61
N SER A 228 -11.91 2.49 -10.48
CA SER A 228 -11.72 2.54 -11.93
C SER A 228 -11.30 3.91 -12.48
N LEU A 229 -11.59 5.01 -11.79
CA LEU A 229 -11.40 6.37 -12.33
C LEU A 229 -10.08 7.04 -11.94
N SER A 230 -9.40 6.56 -10.89
CA SER A 230 -8.31 7.31 -10.26
C SER A 230 -7.03 6.52 -10.04
N LEU A 231 -7.07 5.20 -10.19
CA LEU A 231 -5.97 4.35 -9.78
C LEU A 231 -4.77 4.49 -10.71
N GLN A 232 -3.81 5.30 -10.30
CA GLN A 232 -2.57 5.55 -11.03
C GLN A 232 -1.54 4.46 -10.77
N SER A 233 -1.51 3.87 -9.57
CA SER A 233 -0.55 2.83 -9.25
C SER A 233 -1.05 1.76 -8.30
N ILE A 234 -0.75 0.50 -8.63
CA ILE A 234 -0.93 -0.66 -7.76
C ILE A 234 0.43 -1.28 -7.46
N THR A 235 0.69 -1.56 -6.20
CA THR A 235 1.87 -2.31 -5.75
C THR A 235 1.46 -3.55 -4.98
N LEU A 236 1.89 -4.72 -5.45
CA LEU A 236 1.66 -6.02 -4.81
C LEU A 236 2.98 -6.59 -4.30
N ILE A 237 3.10 -6.74 -2.99
CA ILE A 237 4.34 -7.15 -2.31
C ILE A 237 4.10 -8.46 -1.57
N ARG A 238 4.81 -9.54 -1.94
CA ARG A 238 4.72 -10.86 -1.29
C ARG A 238 3.28 -11.38 -1.13
N CYS A 239 2.41 -11.08 -2.09
CA CYS A 239 1.04 -11.60 -2.10
C CYS A 239 1.05 -13.03 -2.66
N PRO A 240 0.62 -14.05 -1.90
CA PRO A 240 0.65 -15.43 -2.35
C PRO A 240 -0.48 -15.70 -3.35
N ARG A 241 -0.27 -16.66 -4.26
CA ARG A 241 -1.30 -17.20 -5.17
C ARG A 241 -2.12 -16.16 -5.95
N LEU A 242 -1.51 -15.03 -6.30
CA LEU A 242 -2.14 -13.95 -7.08
C LEU A 242 -2.73 -14.42 -8.42
N TYR A 243 -2.23 -15.52 -8.99
CA TYR A 243 -2.77 -16.13 -10.22
C TYR A 243 -4.24 -16.57 -10.12
N ARG A 244 -4.79 -16.69 -8.89
CA ARG A 244 -6.20 -17.01 -8.64
C ARG A 244 -7.13 -15.79 -8.67
N VAL A 245 -6.55 -14.59 -8.55
CA VAL A 245 -7.29 -13.34 -8.43
C VAL A 245 -7.73 -12.91 -9.83
N ASN A 246 -9.03 -12.73 -10.03
CA ASN A 246 -9.60 -12.25 -11.29
C ASN A 246 -9.96 -10.75 -11.21
N LEU A 247 -9.04 -9.90 -11.65
CA LEU A 247 -9.15 -8.44 -11.58
C LEU A 247 -9.80 -7.84 -12.83
N VAL A 248 -11.03 -8.24 -13.17
CA VAL A 248 -11.66 -7.87 -14.45
C VAL A 248 -11.82 -6.35 -14.63
N ASP A 249 -12.19 -5.65 -13.55
CA ASP A 249 -12.65 -4.26 -13.62
C ASP A 249 -11.57 -3.21 -13.27
N SER A 250 -10.35 -3.65 -12.96
CA SER A 250 -9.28 -2.77 -12.42
C SER A 250 -7.99 -2.87 -13.22
N LYS A 251 -8.14 -3.12 -14.51
CA LYS A 251 -7.02 -3.37 -15.41
C LYS A 251 -6.44 -2.10 -16.02
N ASP A 252 -7.19 -1.00 -15.99
CA ASP A 252 -6.69 0.32 -16.39
C ASP A 252 -5.98 0.97 -15.20
N THR A 253 -4.66 1.00 -15.25
CA THR A 253 -3.79 1.55 -14.19
C THR A 253 -2.53 2.06 -14.83
N GLY A 254 -2.10 3.28 -14.50
CA GLY A 254 -0.84 3.82 -15.02
C GLY A 254 0.36 2.90 -14.74
N ALA A 255 0.54 2.46 -13.48
CA ALA A 255 1.73 1.73 -13.05
C ALA A 255 1.42 0.49 -12.18
N LEU A 256 1.84 -0.68 -12.64
CA LEU A 256 1.78 -1.93 -11.88
C LEU A 256 3.15 -2.31 -11.33
N ARG A 257 3.24 -2.55 -10.02
CA ARG A 257 4.47 -2.96 -9.34
C ARG A 257 4.30 -4.32 -8.67
N LEU A 258 5.14 -5.28 -9.04
CA LEU A 258 5.17 -6.63 -8.50
C LEU A 258 6.47 -6.83 -7.74
N VAL A 259 6.39 -7.16 -6.45
CA VAL A 259 7.56 -7.22 -5.57
C VAL A 259 7.60 -8.53 -4.79
N ALA A 260 8.72 -9.24 -4.89
CA ALA A 260 9.05 -10.44 -4.12
C ALA A 260 7.94 -11.50 -4.12
N LEU A 261 7.37 -11.77 -5.30
CA LEU A 261 6.34 -12.80 -5.48
C LEU A 261 6.96 -14.21 -5.42
N GLU A 262 6.16 -15.17 -4.93
CA GLU A 262 6.56 -16.57 -4.73
C GLU A 262 6.89 -17.30 -6.05
N GLU A 263 7.64 -18.40 -5.97
CA GLU A 263 8.08 -19.18 -7.15
C GLU A 263 6.92 -19.84 -7.91
N ASP A 264 5.81 -20.16 -7.23
CA ASP A 264 4.62 -20.78 -7.82
C ASP A 264 3.68 -19.76 -8.52
N PHE A 265 4.03 -18.47 -8.49
CA PHE A 265 3.22 -17.44 -9.13
C PHE A 265 3.41 -17.42 -10.65
N GLU A 266 2.39 -17.84 -11.40
CA GLU A 266 2.42 -17.73 -12.87
C GLU A 266 2.18 -16.27 -13.32
N MET A 267 3.26 -15.55 -13.64
CA MET A 267 3.21 -14.13 -13.99
C MET A 267 2.45 -13.85 -15.30
N THR A 268 2.64 -14.69 -16.32
CA THR A 268 1.99 -14.49 -17.62
C THR A 268 0.46 -14.43 -17.53
N PRO A 269 -0.25 -15.46 -17.03
CA PRO A 269 -1.71 -15.41 -16.96
C PRO A 269 -2.23 -14.30 -16.06
N PHE A 270 -1.48 -13.93 -15.01
CA PHE A 270 -1.85 -12.80 -14.16
C PHE A 270 -1.81 -11.47 -14.90
N LEU A 271 -0.74 -11.22 -15.68
CA LEU A 271 -0.56 -9.97 -16.43
C LEU A 271 -1.45 -9.90 -17.70
N VAL A 272 -2.15 -10.97 -18.07
CA VAL A 272 -3.08 -10.96 -19.21
C VAL A 272 -4.25 -10.03 -18.95
N GLY A 273 -4.40 -9.08 -19.87
CA GLY A 273 -5.44 -8.07 -19.85
C GLY A 273 -5.17 -6.88 -18.95
N TRP A 274 -4.10 -6.86 -18.15
CA TRP A 274 -3.69 -5.60 -17.50
C TRP A 274 -3.36 -4.58 -18.59
N GLU A 275 -3.76 -3.34 -18.40
CA GLU A 275 -3.62 -2.20 -19.29
C GLU A 275 -2.81 -1.13 -18.55
N CYS A 276 -1.51 -1.38 -18.37
CA CYS A 276 -0.60 -0.43 -17.73
C CYS A 276 0.49 0.09 -18.66
N GLU A 277 0.91 1.32 -18.42
CA GLU A 277 2.00 2.01 -19.13
C GLU A 277 3.36 1.67 -18.49
N GLU A 278 3.40 1.56 -17.16
CA GLU A 278 4.60 1.19 -16.41
C GLU A 278 4.45 -0.17 -15.71
N LEU A 279 5.41 -1.07 -15.94
CA LEU A 279 5.53 -2.34 -15.22
C LEU A 279 6.85 -2.39 -14.47
N LEU A 280 6.77 -2.54 -13.15
CA LEU A 280 7.94 -2.74 -12.29
C LEU A 280 7.92 -4.15 -11.70
N ILE A 281 9.01 -4.88 -11.91
CA ILE A 281 9.21 -6.22 -11.36
C ILE A 281 10.45 -6.19 -10.47
N ASP A 282 10.26 -6.53 -9.21
CA ASP A 282 11.29 -6.50 -8.19
C ASP A 282 11.40 -7.85 -7.50
N SER A 283 12.53 -8.53 -7.70
CA SER A 283 12.89 -9.73 -6.95
C SER A 283 11.82 -10.84 -7.02
N CYS A 284 11.04 -10.89 -8.09
CA CYS A 284 10.03 -11.92 -8.33
C CYS A 284 10.68 -13.17 -8.94
N CYS A 285 10.69 -14.28 -8.20
CA CYS A 285 11.36 -15.50 -8.65
C CYS A 285 10.72 -16.13 -9.90
N SER A 286 9.43 -15.86 -10.13
CA SER A 286 8.71 -16.40 -11.29
C SER A 286 8.93 -15.66 -12.60
N PHE A 287 9.64 -14.53 -12.59
CA PHE A 287 9.98 -13.82 -13.80
C PHE A 287 11.12 -14.52 -14.55
N HIS A 288 10.82 -15.21 -15.65
CA HIS A 288 11.84 -15.93 -16.43
C HIS A 288 11.65 -15.78 -17.94
N ASP A 289 12.65 -16.19 -18.74
CA ASP A 289 12.61 -16.15 -20.21
C ASP A 289 11.34 -16.73 -20.87
N GLY A 290 10.70 -17.71 -20.23
CA GLY A 290 9.43 -18.26 -20.69
C GLY A 290 8.28 -17.23 -20.79
N TYR A 291 8.30 -16.18 -19.98
CA TYR A 291 7.32 -15.08 -20.00
C TYR A 291 7.17 -14.48 -21.41
N TYR A 292 8.30 -14.17 -22.04
CA TYR A 292 8.34 -13.54 -23.36
C TYR A 292 7.84 -14.47 -24.47
N SER A 293 8.13 -15.77 -24.35
CA SER A 293 7.74 -16.76 -25.36
C SER A 293 6.22 -16.98 -25.44
N LEU A 294 5.52 -16.86 -24.30
CA LEU A 294 4.07 -17.03 -24.21
C LEU A 294 3.32 -15.76 -24.65
N ALA A 295 3.85 -14.58 -24.31
CA ALA A 295 3.28 -13.32 -24.75
C ALA A 295 3.27 -13.19 -26.29
N PHE A 296 4.27 -13.76 -26.97
CA PHE A 296 4.34 -13.79 -28.44
C PHE A 296 3.42 -14.81 -29.12
N ARG A 297 3.35 -16.04 -28.59
CA ARG A 297 2.65 -17.16 -29.27
C ARG A 297 1.14 -16.99 -29.29
N ASN A 298 0.60 -16.29 -28.29
CA ASN A 298 -0.84 -16.11 -28.12
C ASN A 298 -1.34 -14.77 -28.65
N GLY A 299 -0.47 -13.94 -29.25
CA GLY A 299 -0.89 -12.70 -29.89
C GLY A 299 -1.89 -12.99 -31.00
N THR A 300 -3.12 -12.52 -30.83
CA THR A 300 -4.12 -12.60 -31.89
C THR A 300 -3.82 -11.52 -32.92
N ILE A 301 -3.98 -11.87 -34.19
CA ILE A 301 -3.99 -10.88 -35.27
C ILE A 301 -5.34 -10.18 -35.17
N GLY A 302 -5.33 -8.91 -34.77
CA GLY A 302 -6.50 -8.06 -34.73
C GLY A 302 -7.13 -7.89 -36.12
N PRO A 303 -8.35 -7.34 -36.20
CA PRO A 303 -9.04 -7.12 -37.47
C PRO A 303 -8.28 -6.18 -38.44
N ASN A 304 -7.36 -5.39 -37.90
CA ASN A 304 -6.42 -4.52 -38.61
C ASN A 304 -5.17 -5.25 -39.12
N GLY A 305 -5.05 -6.56 -38.91
CA GLY A 305 -3.86 -7.34 -39.27
C GLY A 305 -2.71 -7.24 -38.27
N LEU A 306 -2.91 -6.56 -37.13
CA LEU A 306 -1.85 -6.24 -36.18
C LEU A 306 -1.81 -7.24 -35.03
N ARG A 307 -0.61 -7.57 -34.56
CA ARG A 307 -0.45 -8.45 -33.40
C ARG A 307 -0.73 -7.66 -32.13
N HIS A 308 -1.81 -8.03 -31.43
CA HIS A 308 -2.03 -7.51 -30.09
C HIS A 308 -1.15 -8.27 -29.10
N PHE A 309 -0.33 -7.55 -28.35
CA PHE A 309 0.44 -8.13 -27.26
C PHE A 309 -0.52 -8.36 -26.08
N PRO A 310 -0.82 -9.62 -25.69
CA PRO A 310 -1.91 -9.92 -24.76
C PRO A 310 -1.61 -9.54 -23.30
N VAL A 311 -0.37 -9.13 -23.01
CA VAL A 311 0.14 -8.87 -21.66
C VAL A 311 0.57 -7.41 -21.55
N CYS A 312 -0.16 -6.57 -20.83
CA CYS A 312 0.15 -5.14 -20.71
C CYS A 312 0.25 -4.46 -22.10
N PRO A 313 -0.85 -4.37 -22.87
CA PRO A 313 -0.79 -3.91 -24.27
C PRO A 313 -0.22 -2.49 -24.39
N PHE A 314 -0.42 -1.63 -23.40
CA PHE A 314 0.06 -0.24 -23.36
C PHE A 314 1.43 -0.05 -22.70
N LEU A 315 2.12 -1.13 -22.31
CA LEU A 315 3.40 -1.03 -21.61
C LEU A 315 4.46 -0.35 -22.49
N THR A 316 4.91 0.82 -22.04
CA THR A 316 5.99 1.64 -22.60
C THR A 316 7.23 1.61 -21.71
N ASP A 317 7.05 1.41 -20.41
CA ASP A 317 8.10 1.54 -19.40
C ASP A 317 8.28 0.24 -18.59
N LEU A 318 9.43 -0.43 -18.74
CA LEU A 318 9.75 -1.66 -17.99
C LEU A 318 10.90 -1.42 -17.00
N TYR A 319 10.62 -1.67 -15.72
CA TYR A 319 11.61 -1.59 -14.64
C TYR A 319 11.85 -2.99 -14.05
N LEU A 320 13.11 -3.41 -14.06
CA LEU A 320 13.55 -4.69 -13.52
C LEU A 320 14.56 -4.45 -12.40
N HIS A 321 14.31 -5.00 -11.22
CA HIS A 321 15.24 -4.97 -10.10
C HIS A 321 15.38 -6.37 -9.51
N PHE A 322 16.60 -6.89 -9.45
CA PHE A 322 16.84 -8.21 -8.86
C PHE A 322 18.08 -8.20 -7.99
N THR A 323 17.97 -8.70 -6.77
CA THR A 323 19.12 -8.85 -5.85
C THR A 323 19.61 -10.30 -5.77
N ASN A 324 19.02 -11.21 -6.55
CA ASN A 324 19.35 -12.63 -6.56
C ASN A 324 20.70 -12.88 -7.25
N ALA A 325 21.47 -13.84 -6.74
CA ALA A 325 22.82 -14.16 -7.24
C ALA A 325 22.87 -14.45 -8.74
N GLN A 326 21.78 -14.94 -9.32
CA GLN A 326 21.60 -15.06 -10.76
C GLN A 326 20.30 -14.36 -11.18
N PRO A 327 20.34 -13.49 -12.20
CA PRO A 327 19.15 -12.89 -12.77
C PRO A 327 18.29 -13.98 -13.43
N PRO A 328 16.97 -13.97 -13.25
CA PRO A 328 16.12 -15.04 -13.75
C PRO A 328 15.76 -14.88 -15.24
N TYR A 329 16.32 -13.88 -15.91
CA TYR A 329 16.11 -13.56 -17.34
C TYR A 329 17.44 -13.43 -18.09
N THR A 330 17.39 -13.56 -19.41
CA THR A 330 18.53 -13.35 -20.32
C THR A 330 18.39 -12.05 -21.13
N VAL A 331 19.53 -11.48 -21.55
CA VAL A 331 19.55 -10.31 -22.44
C VAL A 331 18.81 -10.61 -23.74
N ARG A 332 19.02 -11.81 -24.30
CA ARG A 332 18.33 -12.28 -25.51
C ARG A 332 16.81 -12.19 -25.37
N ALA A 333 16.26 -12.59 -24.23
CA ALA A 333 14.83 -12.57 -24.01
C ALA A 333 14.26 -11.14 -23.92
N LEU A 334 15.01 -10.21 -23.32
CA LEU A 334 14.68 -8.79 -23.33
C LEU A 334 14.73 -8.19 -24.74
N LYS A 335 15.74 -8.53 -25.55
CA LYS A 335 15.80 -8.08 -26.95
C LYS A 335 14.57 -8.55 -27.74
N VAL A 336 14.18 -9.81 -27.56
CA VAL A 336 12.96 -10.37 -28.17
C VAL A 336 11.73 -9.60 -27.73
N LEU A 337 11.61 -9.20 -26.45
CA LEU A 337 10.50 -8.36 -25.98
C LEU A 337 10.46 -6.98 -26.66
N VAL A 338 11.62 -6.31 -26.73
CA VAL A 338 11.72 -4.98 -27.36
C VAL A 338 11.34 -5.05 -28.84
N GLU A 339 11.85 -6.05 -29.56
CA GLU A 339 11.47 -6.29 -30.97
C GLU A 339 9.98 -6.62 -31.12
N ALA A 340 9.40 -7.37 -30.17
CA ALA A 340 7.96 -7.68 -30.17
C ALA A 340 7.09 -6.44 -30.16
N ARG A 341 7.42 -5.52 -29.25
CA ARG A 341 6.61 -4.34 -28.96
C ARG A 341 6.79 -3.29 -30.03
N GLY A 342 7.98 -3.20 -30.60
CA GLY A 342 8.25 -2.36 -31.76
C GLY A 342 8.00 -3.03 -33.11
N ASP A 343 7.12 -4.01 -33.20
CA ASP A 343 6.74 -4.60 -34.49
C ASP A 343 6.13 -3.50 -35.38
N GLY A 344 6.75 -3.24 -36.53
CA GLY A 344 6.37 -2.15 -37.44
C GLY A 344 7.02 -0.79 -37.16
N VAL A 345 7.83 -0.65 -36.12
CA VAL A 345 8.59 0.58 -35.84
C VAL A 345 9.85 0.63 -36.70
N ASP A 346 10.03 1.72 -37.43
CA ASP A 346 11.28 2.03 -38.12
C ASP A 346 12.24 2.75 -37.16
N TYR A 347 13.08 1.98 -36.46
CA TYR A 347 14.05 2.53 -35.50
C TYR A 347 15.17 3.37 -36.16
N GLU A 348 15.27 3.38 -37.49
CA GLU A 348 16.20 4.27 -38.20
C GLU A 348 15.62 5.70 -38.37
N ASP A 349 14.32 5.90 -38.13
CA ASP A 349 13.69 7.22 -38.11
C ASP A 349 13.96 7.90 -36.75
N GLU A 350 14.67 9.02 -36.74
CA GLU A 350 14.95 9.81 -35.51
C GLU A 350 13.66 10.23 -34.75
N ASN A 351 12.52 10.28 -35.44
CA ASN A 351 11.22 10.64 -34.85
C ASN A 351 10.30 9.44 -34.63
N TRP A 352 10.84 8.21 -34.63
CA TRP A 352 10.01 7.01 -34.47
C TRP A 352 9.10 7.15 -33.24
N VAL A 353 9.57 7.66 -32.10
CA VAL A 353 8.75 7.82 -30.88
C VAL A 353 7.46 8.63 -31.08
N TYR A 354 7.47 9.60 -31.99
CA TYR A 354 6.32 10.46 -32.27
C TYR A 354 5.47 9.99 -33.44
N ALA A 355 5.91 8.94 -34.14
CA ALA A 355 5.11 8.34 -35.19
C ALA A 355 3.89 7.65 -34.58
N ASP A 356 2.77 7.74 -35.28
CA ASP A 356 1.52 7.09 -34.88
C ASP A 356 1.68 5.58 -35.08
N HIS A 357 2.27 4.93 -34.07
CA HIS A 357 2.50 3.50 -34.07
C HIS A 357 1.25 2.77 -33.64
N THR A 358 0.94 1.73 -34.38
CA THR A 358 -0.20 0.89 -34.08
C THR A 358 0.05 -0.07 -32.91
N ALA A 359 1.31 -0.26 -32.54
CA ALA A 359 1.74 -0.98 -31.34
C ALA A 359 2.41 0.03 -30.39
N SER A 360 2.32 -0.19 -29.07
CA SER A 360 3.05 0.61 -28.08
C SER A 360 4.48 0.05 -27.94
N PRO A 361 5.48 0.63 -28.63
CA PRO A 361 6.87 0.21 -28.44
C PRO A 361 7.29 0.42 -26.99
N LEU A 362 8.26 -0.39 -26.56
CA LEU A 362 8.91 -0.12 -25.29
C LEU A 362 9.79 1.13 -25.48
N GLU A 363 9.56 2.16 -24.67
CA GLU A 363 10.32 3.41 -24.71
C GLU A 363 11.45 3.39 -23.67
N ARG A 364 11.17 2.82 -22.49
CA ARG A 364 12.13 2.77 -21.38
C ARG A 364 12.36 1.36 -20.89
N LEU A 365 13.63 1.02 -20.69
CA LEU A 365 14.06 -0.19 -20.00
C LEU A 365 15.11 0.16 -18.95
N VAL A 366 14.75 -0.02 -17.68
CA VAL A 366 15.65 0.21 -16.56
C VAL A 366 15.87 -1.11 -15.83
N VAL A 367 17.12 -1.57 -15.82
CA VAL A 367 17.50 -2.85 -15.22
C VAL A 367 18.57 -2.59 -14.17
N THR A 368 18.27 -2.88 -12.91
CA THR A 368 19.12 -2.56 -11.74
C THR A 368 19.36 -3.78 -10.85
N GLY A 369 20.34 -3.68 -9.94
CA GLY A 369 20.75 -4.80 -9.08
C GLY A 369 21.72 -5.75 -9.77
N ILE A 370 21.52 -7.06 -9.62
CA ILE A 370 22.29 -8.10 -10.29
C ILE A 370 21.67 -8.33 -11.68
N THR A 371 22.45 -8.00 -12.70
CA THR A 371 22.01 -8.03 -14.10
C THR A 371 22.85 -9.01 -14.91
N PRO A 372 22.31 -9.63 -15.98
CA PRO A 372 23.13 -10.37 -16.93
C PRO A 372 24.22 -9.46 -17.51
N GLN A 373 25.36 -10.03 -17.89
CA GLN A 373 26.39 -9.28 -18.59
C GLN A 373 25.96 -9.03 -20.04
N LEU A 374 26.07 -7.77 -20.49
CA LEU A 374 25.89 -7.42 -21.90
C LEU A 374 27.10 -7.87 -22.72
N LEU A 375 26.84 -8.48 -23.88
CA LEU A 375 27.83 -8.75 -24.91
C LEU A 375 28.20 -7.47 -25.68
N PRO A 376 29.35 -7.44 -26.36
CA PRO A 376 29.74 -6.30 -27.19
C PRO A 376 28.66 -5.93 -28.22
N GLY A 377 28.29 -4.65 -28.26
CA GLY A 377 27.26 -4.11 -29.15
C GLY A 377 25.82 -4.29 -28.68
N GLU A 378 25.55 -5.01 -27.58
CA GLU A 378 24.17 -5.13 -27.07
C GLU A 378 23.66 -3.83 -26.43
N GLU A 379 24.54 -3.09 -25.74
CA GLU A 379 24.21 -1.77 -25.21
C GLU A 379 23.82 -0.78 -26.32
N GLU A 380 24.65 -0.69 -27.37
CA GLU A 380 24.37 0.13 -28.56
C GLU A 380 23.05 -0.28 -29.23
N TRP A 381 22.78 -1.60 -29.29
CA TRP A 381 21.54 -2.12 -29.84
C TRP A 381 20.30 -1.69 -29.06
N PHE A 382 20.37 -1.65 -27.72
CA PHE A 382 19.26 -1.17 -26.88
C PHE A 382 19.10 0.34 -27.00
N GLN A 383 20.20 1.09 -26.98
CA GLN A 383 20.18 2.55 -27.12
C GLN A 383 19.63 3.01 -28.48
N SER A 384 19.73 2.17 -29.52
CA SER A 384 19.13 2.48 -30.83
C SER A 384 17.62 2.16 -30.92
N ARG A 385 17.03 1.54 -29.89
CA ARG A 385 15.62 1.06 -29.90
C ARG A 385 14.79 1.56 -28.73
N LEU A 386 15.43 2.19 -27.76
CA LEU A 386 14.83 2.69 -26.54
C LEU A 386 15.24 4.13 -26.34
N MET A 387 14.32 4.93 -25.80
CA MET A 387 14.57 6.33 -25.45
C MET A 387 15.38 6.46 -24.17
N ASP A 388 15.13 5.60 -23.19
CA ASP A 388 15.88 5.55 -21.94
C ASP A 388 16.25 4.10 -21.63
N PHE A 389 17.54 3.81 -21.77
CA PHE A 389 18.11 2.51 -21.43
C PHE A 389 19.10 2.66 -20.28
N ARG A 390 18.85 1.93 -19.19
CA ARG A 390 19.76 1.88 -18.03
C ARG A 390 20.03 0.43 -17.65
N TRP A 391 21.30 0.10 -17.47
CA TRP A 391 21.74 -1.25 -17.18
C TRP A 391 22.73 -1.30 -16.03
N GLY A 392 22.40 -2.05 -14.99
CA GLY A 392 23.19 -2.16 -13.76
C GLY A 392 22.99 -0.97 -12.81
N GLY A 393 23.76 -0.97 -11.71
CA GLY A 393 23.72 0.06 -10.67
C GLY A 393 22.89 -0.31 -9.44
N SER A 394 23.15 0.42 -8.34
CA SER A 394 22.27 0.42 -7.18
C SER A 394 21.02 1.25 -7.48
N ARG A 395 19.89 0.83 -6.91
CA ARG A 395 18.58 1.43 -7.10
C ARG A 395 18.51 2.91 -6.75
#